data_AF-W7JV17-F1
#
_entry.id   AF-W7JV17-F1
#
_cell.length_a   1.000
_cell.length_b   1.000
_cell.length_c   1.000
_cell.angle_alpha   90.00
_cell.angle_beta   90.00
_cell.angle_gamma   90.00
#
_symmetry.space_group_name_H-M   'P 1'
#
loop_
_entity.id
_entity.type
_entity.pdbx_description
1 polymer ?
#
loop_
_entity_poly.entity_id
_entity_poly.type
_entity_poly.pdbx_seq_one_letter_code
_entity_poly.pdbx_strand_id
1 'polypeptide(L)'
;DVEGEASSSLRKKKKILMYDLKITSEWKAYQKNKNQQIEIESKGHVSINDILSDFSSDDNTKYSYYFIFDNKTDEYNQINDVIKLEGPNKINQIIDDFILKMREK
;
A
#
# COMPACT_ATOMS: atom_id res chain seq x y z
N ASP A 1 0.80 8.96 -6.63
CA ASP A 1 0.85 10.25 -5.93
C ASP A 1 0.56 10.07 -4.44
N VAL A 2 0.92 11.07 -3.65
CA VAL A 2 0.57 11.13 -2.21
C VAL A 2 -0.16 12.44 -1.98
N GLU A 3 -1.36 12.34 -1.42
CA GLU A 3 -2.23 13.46 -1.10
C GLU A 3 -2.55 13.46 0.39
N GLY A 4 -2.87 14.62 0.95
CA GLY A 4 -3.32 14.77 2.33
C GLY A 4 -2.39 15.62 3.19
N GLU A 5 -2.55 15.47 4.50
CA GLU A 5 -1.89 16.30 5.51
C GLU A 5 -1.12 15.43 6.51
N ALA A 6 0.04 15.90 6.92
CA ALA A 6 0.81 15.32 8.01
C ALA A 6 1.45 16.43 8.83
N SER A 7 1.33 16.33 10.16
CA SER A 7 1.91 17.28 11.10
C SER A 7 2.53 16.57 12.29
N SER A 8 3.62 17.16 12.79
CA SER A 8 4.33 16.72 13.98
C SER A 8 4.50 17.92 14.90
N SER A 9 4.05 17.79 16.15
CA SER A 9 4.17 18.85 17.16
C SER A 9 4.62 18.28 18.51
N LEU A 10 5.08 19.17 19.39
CA LEU A 10 5.50 18.81 20.74
C LEU A 10 4.62 19.50 21.77
N ARG A 11 3.94 18.73 22.63
CA ARG A 11 3.11 19.24 23.72
C ARG A 11 3.49 18.56 25.02
N LYS A 12 3.88 19.34 26.04
CA LYS A 12 4.31 18.82 27.36
C LYS A 12 5.36 17.70 27.25
N LYS A 13 6.38 17.90 26.39
CA LYS A 13 7.45 16.92 26.08
C LYS A 13 6.97 15.61 25.44
N LYS A 14 5.70 15.51 25.03
CA LYS A 14 5.18 14.40 24.23
C LYS A 14 5.01 14.85 22.79
N LYS A 15 5.48 14.02 21.86
CA LYS A 15 5.27 14.23 20.43
C LYS A 15 3.84 13.84 20.07
N ILE A 16 3.20 14.67 19.27
CA ILE A 16 1.87 14.45 18.70
C ILE A 16 2.07 14.41 17.19
N LEU A 17 1.78 13.25 16.59
CA LEU A 17 1.84 13.02 15.15
C LEU A 17 0.39 12.87 14.67
N MET A 18 -0.03 13.73 13.74
CA MET A 18 -1.34 13.65 13.09
C MET A 18 -1.12 13.51 11.59
N TYR A 19 -1.84 12.61 10.97
CA TYR A 19 -1.80 12.40 9.52
C TYR A 19 -3.15 11.90 9.03
N ASP A 20 -3.47 12.33 7.82
CA ASP A 20 -4.58 11.87 6.99
C ASP A 20 -4.03 11.86 5.57
N LEU A 21 -3.70 10.66 5.09
CA LEU A 21 -3.00 10.47 3.83
C LEU A 21 -3.78 9.53 2.91
N LYS A 22 -3.68 9.83 1.62
CA LYS A 22 -4.11 8.97 0.53
C LYS A 22 -2.94 8.73 -0.39
N ILE A 23 -2.74 7.47 -0.76
CA ILE A 23 -1.67 7.06 -1.67
C ILE A 23 -2.29 6.44 -2.90
N THR A 24 -1.87 6.89 -4.07
CA THR A 24 -2.14 6.23 -5.35
C THR A 24 -0.81 5.78 -5.95
N SER A 25 -0.77 4.60 -6.54
CA SER A 25 0.41 4.12 -7.23
C SER A 25 0.03 3.25 -8.42
N GLU A 26 0.82 3.31 -9.46
CA GLU A 26 0.82 2.28 -10.49
C GLU A 26 1.57 1.04 -9.94
N TRP A 27 1.20 -0.14 -10.42
CA TRP A 27 1.90 -1.38 -10.14
C TRP A 27 2.07 -2.21 -11.41
N LYS A 28 3.06 -3.10 -11.37
CA LYS A 28 3.39 -3.99 -12.46
C LYS A 28 3.85 -5.33 -11.91
N ALA A 29 3.39 -6.42 -12.53
CA ALA A 29 3.72 -7.78 -12.15
C ALA A 29 4.08 -8.61 -13.38
N TYR A 30 4.96 -9.59 -13.19
CA TYR A 30 5.42 -10.47 -14.26
C TYR A 30 5.28 -11.93 -13.85
N GLN A 31 4.63 -12.72 -14.70
CA GLN A 31 4.73 -14.17 -14.65
C GLN A 31 5.93 -14.58 -15.49
N LYS A 32 6.82 -15.38 -14.90
CA LYS A 32 8.01 -15.91 -15.59
C LYS A 32 7.86 -17.40 -15.81
N ASN A 33 8.28 -17.87 -16.98
CA ASN A 33 8.38 -19.30 -17.28
C ASN A 33 9.59 -19.95 -16.58
N LYS A 34 9.79 -21.26 -16.79
CA LYS A 34 10.91 -22.03 -16.21
C LYS A 34 12.30 -21.51 -16.63
N ASN A 35 12.39 -20.80 -17.75
CA ASN A 35 13.62 -20.18 -18.24
C ASN A 35 13.79 -18.73 -17.76
N GLN A 36 12.99 -18.29 -16.79
CA GLN A 36 12.94 -16.93 -16.25
C GLN A 36 12.55 -15.83 -17.25
N GLN A 37 12.03 -16.19 -18.41
CA GLN A 37 11.50 -15.24 -19.39
C GLN A 37 10.10 -14.80 -18.99
N ILE A 38 9.78 -13.52 -19.21
CA ILE A 38 8.45 -12.97 -18.96
C ILE A 38 7.49 -13.58 -19.97
N GLU A 39 6.48 -14.28 -19.46
CA GLU A 39 5.41 -14.88 -20.25
C GLU A 39 4.18 -13.96 -20.25
N ILE A 40 3.83 -13.42 -19.07
CA ILE A 40 2.70 -12.51 -18.90
C ILE A 40 3.16 -11.29 -18.10
N GLU A 41 2.67 -10.12 -18.50
CA GLU A 41 2.89 -8.84 -17.83
C GLU A 41 1.53 -8.25 -17.46
N SER A 42 1.24 -8.10 -16.17
CA SER A 42 0.03 -7.43 -15.69
C SER A 42 0.37 -6.07 -15.09
N LYS A 43 -0.55 -5.13 -15.22
CA LYS A 43 -0.43 -3.75 -14.71
C LYS A 43 -1.73 -3.28 -14.09
N GLY A 44 -1.61 -2.20 -13.35
CA GLY A 44 -2.74 -1.36 -13.03
C GLY A 44 -2.40 -0.36 -11.95
N HIS A 45 -3.40 -0.03 -11.13
CA HIS A 45 -3.31 1.00 -10.11
C HIS A 45 -3.76 0.45 -8.76
N VAL A 46 -3.21 0.99 -7.70
CA VAL A 46 -3.68 0.78 -6.33
C VAL A 46 -3.90 2.12 -5.68
N SER A 47 -5.05 2.27 -5.04
CA SER A 47 -5.34 3.38 -4.14
C SER A 47 -5.43 2.84 -2.72
N ILE A 48 -4.65 3.43 -1.82
CA ILE A 48 -4.78 3.26 -0.38
C ILE A 48 -5.42 4.52 0.16
N ASN A 49 -6.64 4.40 0.65
CA ASN A 49 -7.37 5.52 1.24
C ASN A 49 -7.29 5.46 2.77
N ASP A 50 -7.60 6.59 3.40
CA ASP A 50 -7.84 6.71 4.84
C ASP A 50 -6.64 6.22 5.68
N ILE A 51 -5.42 6.61 5.33
CA ILE A 51 -4.26 6.37 6.20
C ILE A 51 -4.32 7.42 7.31
N LEU A 52 -4.97 7.08 8.42
CA LEU A 52 -5.28 8.00 9.51
C LEU A 52 -4.43 7.76 10.77
N SER A 53 -4.19 8.82 11.53
CA SER A 53 -3.42 8.78 12.78
C SER A 53 -4.15 8.19 13.99
N ASP A 54 -5.46 7.95 13.88
CA ASP A 54 -6.32 7.41 14.94
C ASP A 54 -6.42 5.87 14.94
N PHE A 55 -5.87 5.19 13.92
CA PHE A 55 -5.76 3.74 13.94
C PHE A 55 -4.80 3.24 15.02
N SER A 56 -5.25 2.22 15.75
CA SER A 56 -4.35 1.46 16.63
C SER A 56 -3.34 0.68 15.80
N SER A 57 -2.12 0.46 16.33
CA SER A 57 -1.11 -0.38 15.67
C SER A 57 -1.58 -1.81 15.41
N ASP A 58 -2.61 -2.24 16.14
CA ASP A 58 -3.10 -3.61 16.17
C ASP A 58 -4.35 -3.80 15.28
N ASP A 59 -4.78 -2.75 14.57
CA ASP A 59 -5.91 -2.81 13.65
C ASP A 59 -5.48 -3.40 12.30
N ASN A 60 -5.83 -4.67 12.08
CA ASN A 60 -5.56 -5.37 10.82
C ASN A 60 -6.42 -4.87 9.64
N THR A 61 -7.38 -3.98 9.89
CA THR A 61 -8.25 -3.36 8.88
C THR A 61 -7.94 -1.88 8.65
N LYS A 62 -6.84 -1.37 9.23
CA LYS A 62 -6.43 0.04 9.21
C LYS A 62 -6.30 0.68 7.82
N TYR A 63 -6.01 -0.09 6.78
CA TYR A 63 -5.88 0.43 5.41
C TYR A 63 -6.86 -0.25 4.48
N SER A 64 -7.56 0.56 3.68
CA SER A 64 -8.44 0.08 2.62
C SER A 64 -7.73 0.17 1.27
N TYR A 65 -7.73 -0.95 0.54
CA TYR A 65 -7.06 -1.07 -0.75
C TYR A 65 -8.08 -1.17 -1.87
N TYR A 66 -7.88 -0.36 -2.90
CA TYR A 66 -8.63 -0.45 -4.14
C TYR A 66 -7.69 -0.72 -5.31
N PHE A 67 -7.64 -1.98 -5.76
CA PHE A 67 -6.86 -2.38 -6.92
C PHE A 67 -7.68 -2.28 -8.20
N ILE A 68 -7.13 -1.56 -9.18
CA ILE A 68 -7.57 -1.54 -10.56
C ILE A 68 -6.58 -2.38 -11.35
N PHE A 69 -7.10 -3.32 -12.14
CA PHE A 69 -6.31 -4.17 -13.03
C PHE A 69 -6.60 -3.76 -14.47
N ASP A 70 -5.56 -3.43 -15.23
CA ASP A 70 -5.70 -3.06 -16.64
C ASP A 70 -6.07 -4.29 -17.48
N ASN A 71 -5.52 -5.46 -17.13
CA ASN A 71 -5.75 -6.74 -17.79
C ASN A 71 -6.67 -7.63 -16.92
N LYS A 72 -7.84 -8.01 -17.45
CA LYS A 72 -8.87 -8.79 -16.71
C LYS A 72 -9.33 -10.07 -17.42
N THR A 73 -8.64 -10.48 -18.49
CA THR A 73 -8.96 -11.75 -19.17
C THR A 73 -8.43 -12.93 -18.35
N ASP A 74 -8.94 -14.14 -18.63
CA ASP A 74 -8.66 -15.32 -17.80
C ASP A 74 -7.16 -15.65 -17.66
N GLU A 75 -6.36 -15.34 -18.69
CA GLU A 75 -4.91 -15.48 -18.69
C GLU A 75 -4.23 -14.70 -17.55
N TYR A 76 -4.83 -13.61 -17.08
CA TYR A 76 -4.29 -12.75 -16.03
C TYR A 76 -4.87 -13.06 -14.64
N ASN A 77 -5.83 -13.98 -14.50
CA ASN A 77 -6.48 -14.25 -13.22
C ASN A 77 -5.47 -14.67 -12.15
N GLN A 78 -4.55 -15.59 -12.48
CA GLN A 78 -3.57 -16.08 -11.53
C GLN A 78 -2.68 -14.95 -10.99
N ILE A 79 -2.12 -14.11 -11.86
CA ILE A 79 -1.25 -13.00 -11.45
C ILE A 79 -2.04 -11.93 -10.69
N ASN A 80 -3.28 -11.65 -11.09
CA ASN A 80 -4.13 -10.68 -10.42
C ASN A 80 -4.54 -11.16 -9.02
N ASP A 81 -4.78 -12.46 -8.83
CA ASP A 81 -5.12 -13.04 -7.54
C ASP A 81 -3.93 -13.00 -6.56
N VAL A 82 -2.71 -13.23 -7.04
CA VAL A 82 -1.49 -13.05 -6.22
C VAL A 82 -1.38 -11.60 -5.75
N ILE A 83 -1.61 -10.61 -6.63
CA ILE A 83 -1.55 -9.20 -6.25
C ILE A 83 -2.59 -8.86 -5.19
N LYS A 84 -3.82 -9.37 -5.32
CA LYS A 84 -4.87 -9.15 -4.30
C LYS A 84 -4.54 -9.81 -2.96
N LEU A 85 -3.92 -10.99 -2.99
CA LEU A 85 -3.63 -11.76 -1.78
C LEU A 85 -2.38 -11.23 -1.04
N GLU A 86 -1.30 -10.94 -1.77
CA GLU A 86 0.00 -10.61 -1.18
C GLU A 86 0.28 -9.10 -1.13
N GLY A 87 -0.26 -8.34 -2.09
CA GLY A 87 -0.04 -6.91 -2.24
C GLY A 87 -0.35 -6.11 -0.96
N PRO A 88 -1.55 -6.27 -0.36
CA PRO A 88 -1.91 -5.56 0.88
C PRO A 88 -0.88 -5.72 1.99
N ASN A 89 -0.41 -6.94 2.25
CA ASN A 89 0.55 -7.20 3.33
C ASN A 89 1.90 -6.52 3.10
N LYS A 90 2.37 -6.45 1.86
CA LYS A 90 3.61 -5.74 1.52
C LYS A 90 3.46 -4.23 1.65
N ILE A 91 2.31 -3.69 1.24
CA ILE A 91 2.02 -2.26 1.36
C ILE A 91 1.87 -1.87 2.83
N ASN A 92 1.19 -2.69 3.65
CA ASN A 92 1.08 -2.54 5.10
C ASN A 92 2.46 -2.31 5.73
N GLN A 93 3.41 -3.23 5.47
CA GLN A 93 4.76 -3.17 6.01
C GLN A 93 5.46 -1.84 5.66
N ILE A 94 5.33 -1.37 4.42
CA ILE A 94 5.95 -0.13 3.96
C ILE A 94 5.35 1.10 4.67
N ILE A 95 4.02 1.16 4.77
CA ILE A 95 3.33 2.28 5.43
C ILE A 95 3.64 2.29 6.93
N ASP A 96 3.67 1.11 7.57
CA ASP A 96 4.01 0.97 8.98
C ASP A 96 5.44 1.44 9.28
N ASP A 97 6.40 1.00 8.47
CA ASP A 97 7.79 1.43 8.59
C ASP A 97 7.93 2.95 8.42
N PHE A 98 7.15 3.54 7.51
CA PHE A 98 7.10 4.99 7.34
C PHE A 98 6.54 5.70 8.58
N ILE A 99 5.43 5.24 9.13
CA ILE A 99 4.81 5.81 10.34
C ILE A 99 5.74 5.65 11.55
N LEU A 100 6.40 4.51 11.71
CA LEU A 100 7.38 4.28 12.78
C LEU A 100 8.52 5.30 12.69
N LYS A 101 9.10 5.49 11.50
CA LYS A 101 10.14 6.51 11.28
C LYS A 101 9.64 7.94 11.57
N MET A 102 8.39 8.24 11.22
CA MET A 102 7.78 9.53 11.57
C MET A 102 7.58 9.70 13.07
N ARG A 103 7.38 8.62 13.85
CA ARG A 103 7.27 8.70 15.32
C ARG A 103 8.63 8.91 15.98
N GLU A 104 9.69 8.28 15.49
CA GLU A 104 11.03 8.35 16.08
C GLU A 104 11.76 9.69 15.90
N LYS A 105 11.54 10.41 14.78
CA LYS A 105 12.22 11.69 14.47
C LYS A 105 11.52 12.93 15.00
#